data_AF-A0A382NN35-F1
#
_entry.id   AF-A0A382NN35-F1
#
_cell.length_a   1.000
_cell.length_b   1.000
_cell.length_c   1.000
_cell.angle_alpha   90.00
_cell.angle_beta   90.00
_cell.angle_gamma   90.00
#
_symmetry.space_group_name_H-M   'P 1'
#
loop_
_entity.id
_entity.type
_entity.pdbx_description
1 polymer ?
#
loop_
_entity_poly.entity_id
_entity_poly.type
_entity_poly.pdbx_seq_one_letter_code
_entity_poly.pdbx_strand_id
1 'polypeptide(L)'
;VVAAGSLREVAGLFLRLGITAFGGPAAHIVMMRDEVVERRHWLSDEEFLDLLAATNLIPGPNSTELAIHLGYKRAGTAGLLVAGSCFILPACLIVSGLSWGYVRYGSTPQFNWLMYGGGPAIIAIVGQALWKLGNNAIKGPLA
;
A
#
# COMPACT_ATOMS: atom_id res chain seq x y z
N VAL A 1 -5.31 1.64 -26.12
CA VAL A 1 -6.48 1.15 -25.33
C VAL A 1 -6.19 -0.27 -24.91
N VAL A 2 -5.78 -0.49 -23.66
CA VAL A 2 -5.56 -1.83 -23.13
C VAL A 2 -6.93 -2.51 -22.93
N ALA A 3 -7.07 -3.77 -23.37
CA ALA A 3 -8.33 -4.52 -23.32
C ALA A 3 -8.90 -4.58 -21.90
N ALA A 4 -10.23 -4.56 -21.74
CA ALA A 4 -10.88 -4.68 -20.42
C ALA A 4 -10.35 -5.90 -19.64
N GLY A 5 -9.89 -5.67 -18.42
CA GLY A 5 -9.33 -6.70 -17.54
C GLY A 5 -10.39 -7.44 -16.75
N SER A 6 -10.02 -8.61 -16.21
CA SER A 6 -10.90 -9.36 -15.33
C SER A 6 -10.87 -8.79 -13.90
N LEU A 7 -12.02 -8.81 -13.21
CA LEU A 7 -12.10 -8.44 -11.78
C LEU A 7 -11.19 -9.30 -10.91
N ARG A 8 -10.97 -10.56 -11.29
CA ARG A 8 -10.07 -11.48 -10.58
C ARG A 8 -8.62 -11.01 -10.62
N GLU A 9 -8.19 -10.43 -11.74
CA GLU A 9 -6.84 -9.88 -11.89
C GLU A 9 -6.63 -8.66 -10.98
N VAL A 10 -7.62 -7.76 -10.96
CA VAL A 10 -7.65 -6.58 -10.08
C VAL A 10 -7.65 -7.01 -8.61
N ALA A 11 -8.54 -7.92 -8.22
CA ALA A 11 -8.62 -8.46 -6.86
C ALA A 11 -7.29 -9.09 -6.43
N GLY A 12 -6.70 -9.95 -7.27
CA GLY A 12 -5.44 -10.62 -6.96
C GLY A 12 -4.28 -9.65 -6.75
N LEU A 13 -4.18 -8.61 -7.59
CA LEU A 13 -3.15 -7.58 -7.44
C LEU A 13 -3.35 -6.78 -6.15
N PHE A 14 -4.52 -6.16 -5.99
CA PHE A 14 -4.74 -5.25 -4.86
C PHE A 14 -4.84 -5.96 -3.52
N LEU A 15 -5.26 -7.23 -3.49
CA LEU A 15 -5.19 -8.05 -2.28
C LEU A 15 -3.74 -8.34 -1.89
N ARG A 16 -2.89 -8.70 -2.87
CA ARG A 16 -1.46 -8.90 -2.61
C ARG A 16 -0.83 -7.62 -2.10
N LEU A 17 -1.08 -6.50 -2.78
CA LEU A 17 -0.58 -5.19 -2.35
C LEU A 17 -1.15 -4.80 -0.98
N GLY A 18 -2.43 -5.01 -0.68
CA GLY A 18 -3.00 -4.71 0.64
C GLY A 18 -2.32 -5.48 1.79
N ILE A 19 -1.75 -6.65 1.51
CA ILE A 19 -1.00 -7.45 2.49
C ILE A 19 0.48 -7.06 2.52
N THR A 20 1.10 -6.76 1.38
CA THR A 20 2.56 -6.57 1.26
C THR A 20 3.01 -5.10 1.25
N ALA A 21 2.11 -4.16 1.00
CA ALA A 21 2.46 -2.76 0.81
C ALA A 21 2.78 -2.09 2.16
N PHE A 22 4.06 -2.08 2.49
CA PHE A 22 4.62 -1.38 3.66
C PHE A 22 5.56 -0.26 3.21
N GLY A 23 5.71 0.78 4.05
CA GLY A 23 6.61 1.91 3.77
C GLY A 23 5.91 3.22 3.38
N GLY A 24 4.59 3.32 3.58
CA GLY A 24 3.82 4.55 3.37
C GLY A 24 3.45 4.84 1.91
N PRO A 25 2.78 5.98 1.64
CA PRO A 25 2.19 6.26 0.33
C PRO A 25 3.18 6.25 -0.83
N ALA A 26 4.38 6.79 -0.64
CA ALA A 26 5.41 6.81 -1.69
C ALA A 26 5.85 5.38 -2.08
N ALA A 27 6.05 4.49 -1.10
CA ALA A 27 6.38 3.10 -1.37
C ALA A 27 5.23 2.39 -2.09
N HIS A 28 3.99 2.66 -1.69
CA HIS A 28 2.80 2.10 -2.34
C HIS A 28 2.69 2.52 -3.80
N ILE A 29 2.91 3.81 -4.10
CA ILE A 29 2.89 4.35 -5.47
C ILE A 29 3.94 3.67 -6.34
N VAL A 30 5.17 3.51 -5.83
CA VAL A 30 6.24 2.81 -6.57
C VAL A 30 5.88 1.35 -6.83
N MET A 31 5.34 0.63 -5.84
CA MET A 31 4.88 -0.75 -6.00
C MET A 31 3.73 -0.87 -7.01
N MET A 32 2.80 0.08 -7.00
CA MET A 32 1.71 0.12 -7.98
C MET A 32 2.25 0.36 -9.38
N ARG A 33 3.17 1.32 -9.56
CA ARG A 33 3.81 1.61 -10.85
C ARG A 33 4.55 0.40 -11.40
N ASP A 34 5.41 -0.24 -10.60
CA ASP A 34 6.13 -1.47 -10.98
C ASP A 34 5.15 -2.53 -11.50
N GLU A 35 4.03 -2.75 -10.81
CA GLU A 35 3.11 -3.77 -11.27
C GLU A 35 2.26 -3.34 -12.48
N VAL A 36 1.64 -2.16 -12.46
CA VAL A 36 0.69 -1.76 -13.51
C VAL A 36 1.35 -1.22 -14.77
N VAL A 37 2.56 -0.66 -14.69
CA VAL A 37 3.29 -0.13 -15.85
C VAL A 37 4.33 -1.13 -16.33
N GLU A 38 5.20 -1.61 -15.44
CA GLU A 38 6.38 -2.40 -15.85
C GLU A 38 6.08 -3.89 -16.03
N ARG A 39 5.33 -4.51 -15.11
CA ARG A 39 5.07 -5.97 -15.17
C ARG A 39 3.87 -6.34 -16.02
N ARG A 40 2.75 -5.63 -15.84
CA ARG A 40 1.46 -5.98 -16.46
C ARG A 40 1.12 -5.14 -17.68
N HIS A 41 1.81 -4.01 -17.86
CA HIS A 41 1.58 -3.08 -18.98
C HIS A 41 0.09 -2.69 -19.12
N TRP A 42 -0.60 -2.46 -17.99
CA TRP A 42 -1.99 -1.99 -17.98
C TRP A 42 -2.11 -0.54 -18.43
N LEU A 43 -1.08 0.26 -18.17
CA LEU A 43 -1.01 1.70 -18.43
C LEU A 43 0.39 2.07 -18.93
N SER A 44 0.48 3.12 -19.73
CA SER A 44 1.77 3.78 -19.99
C SER A 44 2.27 4.52 -18.74
N ASP A 45 3.55 4.91 -18.75
CA ASP A 45 4.12 5.73 -17.68
C ASP A 45 3.40 7.10 -17.58
N GLU A 46 3.09 7.72 -18.72
CA GLU A 46 2.35 8.98 -18.80
C GLU A 46 0.93 8.84 -18.21
N GLU A 47 0.19 7.78 -18.58
CA GLU A 47 -1.15 7.55 -18.04
C GLU A 47 -1.14 7.32 -16.53
N PHE A 48 -0.10 6.65 -16.01
CA PHE A 48 0.08 6.47 -14.58
C PHE A 48 0.36 7.78 -13.86
N LEU A 49 1.21 8.63 -14.43
CA LEU A 49 1.55 9.95 -13.87
C LEU A 49 0.34 10.89 -13.89
N ASP A 50 -0.48 10.87 -14.93
CA ASP A 50 -1.72 11.64 -15.00
C ASP A 50 -2.71 11.24 -13.90
N LEU A 51 -2.87 9.93 -13.66
CA LEU A 51 -3.70 9.41 -12.57
C LEU A 51 -3.13 9.80 -11.21
N LEU A 52 -1.82 9.69 -11.02
CA LEU A 52 -1.17 10.11 -9.80
C LEU A 52 -1.38 11.61 -9.55
N ALA A 53 -1.21 12.45 -10.57
CA ALA A 53 -1.47 13.89 -10.47
C ALA A 53 -2.93 14.16 -10.08
N ALA A 54 -3.89 13.46 -10.70
CA ALA A 54 -5.30 13.58 -10.37
C ALA A 54 -5.59 13.24 -8.89
N THR A 55 -4.98 12.18 -8.35
CA THR A 55 -5.13 11.81 -6.93
C THR A 55 -4.47 12.80 -5.97
N ASN A 56 -3.45 13.55 -6.40
CA ASN A 56 -2.84 14.58 -5.55
C ASN A 56 -3.66 15.89 -5.50
N LEU A 57 -4.64 16.08 -6.40
CA LEU A 57 -5.49 17.27 -6.42
C LEU A 57 -6.62 17.21 -5.39
N ILE A 58 -7.00 16.01 -4.96
CA ILE A 58 -8.11 15.79 -4.02
C ILE A 58 -7.51 15.48 -2.64
N PRO A 59 -8.04 16.07 -1.55
CA PRO A 59 -7.58 15.73 -0.22
C PRO A 59 -7.98 14.29 0.13
N GLY A 60 -6.99 13.41 0.26
CA GLY A 60 -7.23 12.01 0.62
C GLY A 60 -5.96 11.17 0.75
N PRO A 61 -6.10 9.88 1.08
CA PRO A 61 -4.99 8.94 1.08
C PRO A 61 -4.59 8.57 -0.35
N ASN A 62 -3.65 9.31 -0.95
CA ASN A 62 -3.27 9.20 -2.36
C ASN A 62 -3.02 7.76 -2.85
N SER A 63 -2.38 6.90 -2.03
CA SER A 63 -2.14 5.50 -2.44
C SER A 63 -3.43 4.69 -2.61
N THR A 64 -4.43 4.94 -1.76
CA THR A 64 -5.72 4.26 -1.83
C THR A 64 -6.55 4.78 -2.99
N GLU A 65 -6.57 6.10 -3.20
CA GLU A 65 -7.26 6.72 -4.33
C GLU A 65 -6.69 6.26 -5.67
N LEU A 66 -5.36 6.12 -5.75
CA LEU A 66 -4.68 5.59 -6.92
C LEU A 66 -5.07 4.13 -7.16
N ALA A 67 -5.09 3.28 -6.13
CA ALA A 67 -5.55 1.90 -6.25
C ALA A 67 -6.99 1.81 -6.81
N ILE A 68 -7.88 2.63 -6.28
CA ILE A 68 -9.29 2.74 -6.70
C ILE A 68 -9.39 3.16 -8.17
N HIS A 69 -8.64 4.18 -8.60
CA HIS A 69 -8.62 4.65 -9.99
C HIS A 69 -7.99 3.63 -10.96
N LEU A 70 -6.92 2.96 -10.55
CA LEU A 70 -6.30 1.88 -11.33
C LEU A 70 -7.27 0.70 -11.52
N GLY A 71 -8.01 0.33 -10.46
CA GLY A 71 -9.10 -0.65 -10.54
C GLY A 71 -10.20 -0.22 -11.50
N TYR A 72 -10.61 1.05 -11.45
CA TYR A 72 -11.59 1.62 -12.36
C TYR A 72 -11.14 1.58 -13.82
N LYS A 73 -9.90 2.00 -14.11
CA LYS A 73 -9.33 1.94 -15.46
C LYS A 73 -9.26 0.52 -16.01
N ARG A 74 -8.98 -0.48 -15.16
CA ARG A 74 -8.81 -1.87 -15.60
C ARG A 74 -10.13 -2.63 -15.78
N ALA A 75 -11.10 -2.46 -14.88
CA ALA A 75 -12.33 -3.27 -14.85
C ALA A 75 -13.62 -2.46 -14.53
N GLY A 76 -13.60 -1.14 -14.77
CA GLY A 76 -14.77 -0.27 -14.61
C GLY A 76 -15.21 -0.08 -13.15
N THR A 77 -16.49 0.25 -12.95
CA THR A 77 -17.05 0.56 -11.62
C THR A 77 -16.94 -0.61 -10.64
N ALA A 78 -17.06 -1.85 -11.11
CA ALA A 78 -16.84 -3.03 -10.27
C ALA A 78 -15.35 -3.16 -9.87
N GLY A 79 -14.43 -2.85 -10.80
CA GLY A 79 -13.00 -2.84 -10.54
C GLY A 79 -12.59 -1.82 -9.48
N LEU A 80 -13.26 -0.67 -9.45
CA LEU A 80 -13.08 0.37 -8.43
C LEU A 80 -13.34 -0.18 -7.02
N LEU A 81 -14.52 -0.77 -6.81
CA LEU A 81 -14.94 -1.30 -5.51
C LEU A 81 -14.04 -2.46 -5.07
N VAL A 82 -13.69 -3.33 -6.00
CA VAL A 82 -12.82 -4.49 -5.73
C VAL A 82 -11.40 -4.05 -5.37
N ALA A 83 -10.81 -3.13 -6.13
CA ALA A 83 -9.46 -2.64 -5.87
C ALA A 83 -9.37 -1.96 -4.49
N GLY A 84 -10.28 -1.02 -4.21
CA GLY A 84 -10.32 -0.34 -2.92
C GLY A 84 -10.53 -1.30 -1.75
N SER A 85 -11.50 -2.21 -1.87
CA SER A 85 -11.79 -3.19 -0.82
C SER A 85 -10.63 -4.14 -0.58
N CYS A 86 -10.04 -4.71 -1.64
CA CYS A 86 -8.91 -5.63 -1.52
C CYS A 86 -7.63 -4.94 -1.02
N PHE A 87 -7.45 -3.64 -1.26
CA PHE A 87 -6.32 -2.88 -0.76
C PHE A 87 -6.48 -2.53 0.74
N ILE A 88 -7.69 -2.14 1.17
CA ILE A 88 -7.96 -1.67 2.54
C ILE A 88 -8.25 -2.82 3.52
N LEU A 89 -9.09 -3.79 3.12
CA LEU A 89 -9.58 -4.84 4.03
C LEU A 89 -8.48 -5.65 4.72
N PRO A 90 -7.38 -6.07 4.06
CA PRO A 90 -6.34 -6.84 4.73
C PRO A 90 -5.72 -6.09 5.89
N ALA A 91 -5.37 -4.82 5.68
CA ALA A 91 -4.80 -3.96 6.71
C ALA A 91 -5.79 -3.75 7.86
N CYS A 92 -7.07 -3.48 7.55
CA CYS A 92 -8.12 -3.37 8.56
C CYS A 92 -8.25 -4.66 9.39
N LEU A 93 -8.32 -5.82 8.75
CA LEU A 93 -8.47 -7.11 9.43
C LEU A 93 -7.26 -7.45 10.31
N ILE A 94 -6.04 -7.18 9.83
CA ILE A 94 -4.81 -7.38 10.59
C ILE A 94 -4.83 -6.50 11.84
N VAL A 95 -5.11 -5.21 11.69
CA VAL A 95 -5.14 -4.26 12.82
C VAL A 95 -6.27 -4.59 13.79
N SER A 96 -7.46 -4.93 13.30
CA SER A 96 -8.58 -5.34 14.15
C SER A 96 -8.27 -6.63 14.91
N GLY A 97 -7.64 -7.62 14.28
CA GLY A 97 -7.24 -8.87 14.93
C GLY A 97 -6.17 -8.65 16.00
N LEU A 98 -5.16 -7.83 15.72
CA LEU A 98 -4.13 -7.46 16.69
C LEU A 98 -4.71 -6.66 17.86
N SER A 99 -5.60 -5.69 17.58
CA SER A 99 -6.28 -4.90 18.59
C SER A 99 -7.16 -5.75 19.50
N TRP A 100 -7.95 -6.66 18.92
CA TRP A 100 -8.76 -7.62 19.67
C TRP A 100 -7.88 -8.50 20.57
N GLY A 101 -6.77 -9.03 20.04
CA GLY A 101 -5.81 -9.81 20.82
C GLY A 101 -5.19 -9.01 21.97
N TYR A 102 -4.81 -7.75 21.71
CA TYR A 102 -4.29 -6.83 22.72
C TYR A 102 -5.30 -6.58 23.84
N VAL A 103 -6.56 -6.27 23.52
CA VAL A 103 -7.61 -6.04 24.53
C VAL A 103 -7.88 -7.31 25.35
N ARG A 104 -7.86 -8.49 24.72
CA ARG A 104 -8.23 -9.74 25.40
C ARG A 104 -7.12 -10.32 26.27
N TYR A 105 -5.86 -10.18 25.85
CA TYR A 105 -4.71 -10.85 26.45
C TYR A 105 -3.65 -9.89 27.00
N GLY A 106 -3.79 -8.59 26.79
CA GLY A 106 -2.81 -7.57 27.17
C GLY A 106 -2.50 -7.50 28.67
N SER A 107 -3.44 -7.91 29.52
CA SER A 107 -3.26 -7.95 30.99
C SER A 107 -2.58 -9.23 31.51
N THR A 108 -2.19 -10.16 30.63
CA THR A 108 -1.53 -11.41 31.04
C THR A 108 -0.01 -11.22 31.20
N PRO A 109 0.64 -11.83 32.22
CA PRO A 109 2.09 -11.69 32.46
C PRO A 109 2.95 -12.11 31.25
N GLN A 110 2.46 -13.04 30.43
CA GLN A 110 3.13 -13.53 29.23
C GLN A 110 3.15 -12.48 28.10
N PHE A 111 2.14 -11.61 28.03
CA PHE A 111 2.06 -10.55 27.01
C PHE A 111 3.07 -9.42 27.25
N ASN A 112 3.50 -9.21 28.51
CA ASN A 112 4.53 -8.22 28.84
C ASN A 112 5.86 -8.48 28.13
N TRP A 113 6.28 -9.74 27.99
CA TRP A 113 7.51 -10.09 27.27
C TRP A 113 7.43 -9.77 25.78
N LEU A 114 6.26 -10.00 25.16
CA LEU A 114 6.02 -9.69 23.76
C LEU A 114 6.08 -8.18 23.50
N MET A 115 5.47 -7.38 24.37
CA MET A 115 5.51 -5.92 24.29
C MET A 115 6.91 -5.35 24.55
N TYR A 116 7.67 -5.96 25.49
CA TYR A 116 9.07 -5.60 25.73
C TYR A 116 9.95 -5.80 24.50
N GLY A 117 9.72 -6.87 23.72
CA GLY A 117 10.39 -7.10 22.44
C GLY A 117 9.91 -6.18 21.31
N GLY A 118 8.65 -5.73 21.37
CA GLY A 118 8.03 -4.87 20.36
C GLY A 118 8.70 -3.50 20.24
N GLY A 119 9.07 -2.88 21.38
CA GLY A 119 9.73 -1.56 21.39
C GLY A 119 11.01 -1.50 20.55
N PRO A 120 12.02 -2.35 20.84
CA PRO A 120 13.25 -2.44 20.04
C PRO A 120 13.00 -2.77 18.57
N ALA A 121 12.04 -3.65 18.26
CA ALA A 121 11.68 -3.98 16.88
C ALA A 121 11.13 -2.77 16.12
N ILE A 122 10.26 -1.98 16.74
CA ILE A 122 9.73 -0.73 16.16
C ILE A 122 10.88 0.26 15.93
N ILE A 123 11.78 0.43 16.89
CA ILE A 123 12.95 1.32 16.75
C ILE A 123 13.82 0.89 15.57
N ALA A 124 14.09 -0.42 15.41
CA ALA A 124 14.87 -0.95 14.30
C ALA A 124 14.18 -0.68 12.94
N ILE A 125 12.87 -0.91 12.84
CA ILE A 125 12.09 -0.66 11.62
C ILE A 125 12.09 0.84 11.25
N VAL A 126 11.85 1.72 12.23
CA VAL A 126 11.87 3.17 12.02
C VAL A 126 13.27 3.63 11.63
N GLY A 127 14.31 3.14 12.30
CA GLY A 127 15.70 3.42 11.96
C GLY A 127 16.05 2.98 10.53
N GLN A 128 15.62 1.79 10.12
CA GLN A 128 15.80 1.29 8.75
C GLN A 128 15.03 2.14 7.72
N ALA A 129 13.81 2.58 8.04
CA ALA A 129 13.02 3.46 7.19
C ALA A 129 13.70 4.82 7.01
N LEU A 130 14.20 5.41 8.09
CA LEU A 130 14.96 6.67 8.07
C LEU A 130 16.25 6.54 7.26
N TRP A 131 17.00 5.44 7.46
CA TRP A 131 18.23 5.19 6.71
C TRP A 131 17.97 5.06 5.21
N LYS A 132 16.93 4.32 4.82
CA LYS A 132 16.54 4.13 3.42
C LYS A 132 16.08 5.45 2.80
N LEU A 133 15.30 6.25 3.52
CA LEU A 133 14.83 7.56 3.06
C LEU A 133 16.00 8.54 2.92
N GLY A 134 16.90 8.59 3.90
CA GLY A 134 18.10 9.44 3.89
C GLY A 134 19.03 9.11 2.71
N ASN A 135 19.31 7.83 2.47
CA ASN A 135 20.12 7.40 1.33
C ASN A 135 19.50 7.76 -0.03
N ASN A 136 18.17 7.79 -0.13
CA ASN A 136 17.48 8.18 -1.36
C ASN A 136 17.42 9.71 -1.52
N ALA A 137 17.30 10.46 -0.42
CA ALA A 137 17.26 11.93 -0.44
C ALA A 137 18.63 12.54 -0.78
N ILE A 138 19.72 11.96 -0.28
CA ILE A 138 21.09 12.46 -0.49
C ILE A 138 21.58 12.21 -1.93
N LYS A 139 20.94 11.31 -2.69
CA LYS A 139 21.28 11.01 -4.10
C LYS A 139 20.54 11.88 -5.12
N GLY A 140 19.83 12.93 -4.69
CA GLY A 140 19.23 13.94 -5.58
C GLY A 140 20.28 14.83 -6.26
N PRO A 141 19.91 15.60 -7.30
CA PRO A 141 20.81 16.19 -8.32
C PRO A 141 21.73 17.35 -7.86
N LEU A 142 22.10 17.41 -6.58
CA LEU A 142 23.07 18.36 -6.02
C LEU A 142 24.36 17.69 -5.54
N ALA A 143 24.66 16.47 -6.02
CA ALA A 143 25.93 15.77 -5.85
C ALA A 143 26.65 15.64 -7.20
#